data_AF-A0A345ZNY3-F1
#
_entry.id   AF-A0A345ZNY3-F1
#
_cell.length_a   1.000
_cell.length_b   1.000
_cell.length_c   1.000
_cell.angle_alpha   90.00
_cell.angle_beta   90.00
_cell.angle_gamma   90.00
#
_symmetry.space_group_name_H-M   'P 1'
#
loop_
_entity.id
_entity.type
_entity.pdbx_description
1 polymer ?
#
loop_
_entity_poly.entity_id
_entity_poly.type
_entity_poly.pdbx_seq_one_letter_code
_entity_poly.pdbx_strand_id
1 'polypeptide(L)'
;MPAPSAPARLGDAAGTLRLLAYLAAGVVLAVADHRGGWMHQLRQQVGIVAEPVRAVAGLPGRITDTTVDNVATVAQLAHRNDQLRRELLISQARVARLSTVIADNARLRALLDAAQRGGLDVQLAPILDVDLDPTHQRVVLDAGARDAVREGQSVIDAYGLLGQVTHVGTIHSDVLLITDPDHAVPVAVARNGVRLVAYGTGRSDLLSLANIPLSSDIKVGDTIVTSGLGGRFPPGFPVGRIIALRPDESRAFLEGDVRPAAQLDRGREVLLLRTNRISLPPPPLPPQAVTGVPGSVGIAGEEGVPVTQAPTATPANTATSNKTPAPASPQRAAASTTSKTPNAASSQPAAPPAAPSPTGTTPANPPSPSTPPEGR
;
A
#
# COMPACT_ATOMS: atom_id res chain seq x y z
N MET A 1 143.48 28.77 38.64
CA MET A 1 143.78 27.32 38.69
C MET A 1 142.63 26.63 39.39
N PRO A 2 142.17 25.43 38.97
CA PRO A 2 142.98 24.35 38.40
C PRO A 2 142.59 23.91 36.97
N ALA A 3 143.29 22.88 36.47
CA ALA A 3 142.95 22.09 35.29
C ALA A 3 142.76 20.60 35.72
N PRO A 4 142.61 19.61 34.82
CA PRO A 4 141.30 19.03 34.50
C PRO A 4 141.15 17.57 34.97
N SER A 5 139.92 17.05 34.89
CA SER A 5 139.66 15.61 34.92
C SER A 5 138.73 15.17 33.80
N ALA A 6 139.22 14.22 33.00
CA ALA A 6 138.44 13.40 32.08
C ALA A 6 139.10 12.01 32.06
N PRO A 7 138.31 10.93 32.00
CA PRO A 7 138.55 10.03 30.88
C PRO A 7 137.28 9.43 30.23
N ALA A 8 137.41 9.26 28.91
CA ALA A 8 136.95 8.14 28.08
C ALA A 8 135.48 7.66 28.12
N ARG A 9 134.88 7.68 26.92
CA ARG A 9 133.62 6.98 26.58
C ARG A 9 133.84 5.48 26.41
N LEU A 10 132.81 4.68 26.65
CA LEU A 10 132.59 3.41 25.94
C LEU A 10 131.07 3.11 25.86
N GLY A 11 130.42 3.50 24.75
CA GLY A 11 128.95 3.35 24.61
C GLY A 11 128.37 3.43 23.19
N ASP A 12 129.11 3.97 22.21
CA ASP A 12 128.57 4.27 20.86
C ASP A 12 128.29 3.03 19.97
N ALA A 13 128.73 1.82 20.34
CA ALA A 13 128.65 0.64 19.47
C ALA A 13 127.25 0.00 19.35
N ALA A 14 126.39 0.13 20.37
CA ALA A 14 125.07 -0.51 20.37
C ALA A 14 124.01 0.29 19.58
N GLY A 15 124.17 1.61 19.52
CA GLY A 15 123.25 2.51 18.79
C GLY A 15 123.40 2.41 17.27
N THR A 16 124.64 2.34 16.80
CA THR A 16 124.96 2.24 15.36
C THR A 16 124.44 0.94 14.73
N LEU A 17 124.51 -0.18 15.46
CA LEU A 17 124.03 -1.48 14.97
C LEU A 17 122.50 -1.53 14.83
N ARG A 18 121.74 -0.88 15.74
CA ARG A 18 120.28 -0.72 15.61
C ARG A 18 119.91 0.21 14.44
N LEU A 19 120.63 1.32 14.26
CA LEU A 19 120.42 2.22 13.12
C LEU A 19 120.66 1.51 11.79
N LEU A 20 121.72 0.71 11.67
CA LEU A 20 121.97 -0.11 10.48
C LEU A 20 120.87 -1.16 10.24
N ALA A 21 120.34 -1.79 11.29
CA ALA A 21 119.22 -2.73 11.16
C ALA A 21 117.93 -2.05 10.66
N TYR A 22 117.60 -0.86 11.17
CA TYR A 22 116.44 -0.09 10.68
C TYR A 22 116.65 0.44 9.26
N LEU A 23 117.86 0.86 8.90
CA LEU A 23 118.19 1.29 7.54
C LEU A 23 118.06 0.12 6.56
N ALA A 24 118.60 -1.06 6.91
CA ALA A 24 118.45 -2.27 6.12
C ALA A 24 116.98 -2.69 5.96
N ALA A 25 116.19 -2.66 7.04
CA ALA A 25 114.76 -2.96 7.00
C ALA A 25 113.99 -1.96 6.11
N GLY A 26 114.32 -0.67 6.17
CA GLY A 26 113.74 0.36 5.30
C GLY A 26 114.07 0.16 3.82
N VAL A 27 115.32 -0.20 3.50
CA VAL A 27 115.75 -0.55 2.14
C VAL A 27 115.04 -1.82 1.65
N VAL A 28 114.87 -2.84 2.49
CA VAL A 28 114.11 -4.05 2.13
C VAL A 28 112.64 -3.72 1.86
N LEU A 29 112.00 -2.87 2.67
CA LEU A 29 110.62 -2.42 2.42
C LEU A 29 110.50 -1.64 1.11
N ALA A 30 111.40 -0.69 0.86
CA ALA A 30 111.40 0.10 -0.37
C ALA A 30 111.64 -0.76 -1.62
N VAL A 31 112.51 -1.77 -1.54
CA VAL A 31 112.74 -2.73 -2.64
C VAL A 31 111.56 -3.67 -2.83
N ALA A 32 110.86 -4.07 -1.77
CA ALA A 32 109.64 -4.87 -1.85
C ALA A 32 108.49 -4.10 -2.52
N ASP A 33 108.28 -2.84 -2.13
CA ASP A 33 107.30 -1.94 -2.75
C ASP A 33 107.63 -1.68 -4.23
N HIS A 34 108.91 -1.43 -4.55
CA HIS A 34 109.37 -1.21 -5.92
C HIS A 34 109.29 -2.47 -6.82
N ARG A 35 109.29 -3.69 -6.26
CA ARG A 35 109.21 -4.95 -7.04
C ARG A 35 107.79 -5.51 -7.27
N GLY A 36 106.76 -4.90 -6.68
CA GLY A 36 105.47 -4.68 -7.34
C GLY A 36 104.38 -5.76 -7.29
N GLY A 37 103.28 -5.46 -8.00
CA GLY A 37 102.20 -6.39 -8.39
C GLY A 37 101.14 -6.73 -7.33
N TRP A 38 101.51 -6.91 -6.05
CA TRP A 38 100.63 -7.56 -5.07
C TRP A 38 99.30 -6.82 -4.77
N MET A 39 99.26 -5.50 -4.99
CA MET A 39 98.08 -4.65 -4.75
C MET A 39 96.95 -4.78 -5.79
N HIS A 40 97.14 -5.58 -6.85
CA HIS A 40 96.10 -5.89 -7.84
C HIS A 40 95.39 -7.23 -7.56
N GLN A 41 96.10 -8.29 -7.16
CA GLN A 41 95.50 -9.59 -6.81
C GLN A 41 94.55 -9.48 -5.61
N LEU A 42 94.92 -8.71 -4.57
CA LEU A 42 94.09 -8.54 -3.37
C LEU A 42 92.74 -7.86 -3.70
N ARG A 43 92.68 -7.08 -4.78
CA ARG A 43 91.46 -6.36 -5.20
C ARG A 43 90.45 -7.25 -5.94
N GLN A 44 90.89 -8.37 -6.53
CA GLN A 44 90.02 -9.28 -7.28
C GLN A 44 89.22 -10.24 -6.38
N GLN A 45 89.67 -10.54 -5.15
CA GLN A 45 88.91 -11.40 -4.23
C GLN A 45 87.82 -10.65 -3.43
N VAL A 46 87.91 -9.32 -3.30
CA VAL A 46 86.93 -8.51 -2.55
C VAL A 46 85.65 -8.25 -3.36
N GLY A 47 85.70 -8.33 -4.70
CA GLY A 47 84.57 -8.00 -5.57
C GLY A 47 83.34 -8.90 -5.45
N ILE A 48 83.51 -10.17 -5.05
CA ILE A 48 82.44 -11.19 -5.07
C ILE A 48 81.45 -11.03 -3.91
N VAL A 49 81.82 -10.33 -2.83
CA VAL A 49 80.95 -10.14 -1.64
C VAL A 49 80.08 -8.87 -1.75
N ALA A 50 80.41 -7.95 -2.66
CA ALA A 50 79.82 -6.60 -2.70
C ALA A 50 78.49 -6.48 -3.48
N GLU A 51 78.18 -7.43 -4.38
CA GLU A 51 76.94 -7.38 -5.18
C GLU A 51 75.63 -7.65 -4.41
N PRO A 52 75.49 -8.71 -3.57
CA PRO A 52 74.19 -9.02 -2.95
C PRO A 52 73.72 -7.93 -1.97
N VAL A 53 74.65 -7.21 -1.33
CA VAL A 53 74.34 -6.09 -0.42
C VAL A 53 73.62 -4.95 -1.16
N ARG A 54 73.94 -4.71 -2.44
CA ARG A 54 73.33 -3.61 -3.21
C ARG A 54 71.92 -3.94 -3.71
N ALA A 55 71.56 -5.23 -3.83
CA ALA A 55 70.19 -5.67 -4.10
C ALA A 55 69.27 -5.52 -2.86
N VAL A 56 69.78 -5.85 -1.67
CA VAL A 56 69.01 -5.75 -0.41
C VAL A 56 68.71 -4.30 -0.03
N ALA A 57 69.63 -3.37 -0.32
CA ALA A 57 69.45 -1.94 -0.03
C ALA A 57 68.26 -1.27 -0.80
N GLY A 58 67.74 -1.91 -1.86
CA GLY A 58 66.62 -1.38 -2.67
C GLY A 58 65.23 -1.84 -2.24
N LEU A 59 65.12 -2.75 -1.27
CA LEU A 59 63.84 -3.35 -0.85
C LEU A 59 62.90 -2.48 0.02
N PRO A 60 63.36 -1.61 0.95
CA PRO A 60 62.44 -0.99 1.91
C PRO A 60 61.52 0.07 1.29
N GLY A 61 61.91 0.70 0.18
CA GLY A 61 61.15 1.79 -0.46
C GLY A 61 59.98 1.37 -1.36
N ARG A 62 59.55 0.10 -1.32
CA ARG A 62 58.42 -0.41 -2.15
C ARG A 62 57.32 -1.11 -1.35
N ILE A 63 57.46 -1.18 -0.03
CA ILE A 63 56.52 -1.85 0.90
C ILE A 63 55.82 -0.81 1.80
N THR A 64 56.41 0.38 1.96
CA THR A 64 55.85 1.50 2.73
C THR A 64 54.55 2.04 2.14
N ASP A 65 54.47 2.14 0.81
CA ASP A 65 53.38 2.87 0.15
C ASP A 65 52.14 1.97 0.00
N THR A 66 52.34 0.68 -0.27
CA THR A 66 51.25 -0.30 -0.47
C THR A 66 50.53 -0.72 0.82
N THR A 67 51.05 -0.39 2.00
CA THR A 67 50.42 -0.79 3.28
C THR A 67 49.44 0.26 3.80
N VAL A 68 49.72 1.55 3.55
CA VAL A 68 48.84 2.66 3.99
C VAL A 68 47.57 2.73 3.12
N ASP A 69 47.72 2.58 1.80
CA ASP A 69 46.61 2.63 0.85
C ASP A 69 45.59 1.50 1.05
N ASN A 70 46.03 0.30 1.41
CA ASN A 70 45.14 -0.85 1.62
C ASN A 70 44.20 -0.66 2.82
N VAL A 71 44.71 -0.13 3.95
CA VAL A 71 43.88 0.13 5.14
C VAL A 71 42.91 1.29 4.89
N ALA A 72 43.38 2.36 4.24
CA ALA A 72 42.53 3.46 3.81
C ALA A 72 41.43 2.99 2.84
N THR A 73 41.75 2.08 1.92
CA THR A 73 40.79 1.50 0.97
C THR A 73 39.72 0.66 1.66
N VAL A 74 40.07 -0.20 2.62
CA VAL A 74 39.07 -0.99 3.36
C VAL A 74 38.13 -0.09 4.17
N ALA A 75 38.66 0.91 4.89
CA ALA A 75 37.85 1.87 5.64
C ALA A 75 36.94 2.70 4.72
N GLN A 76 37.46 3.17 3.58
CA GLN A 76 36.70 3.92 2.59
C GLN A 76 35.62 3.06 1.91
N LEU A 77 35.91 1.78 1.64
CA LEU A 77 34.95 0.85 1.02
C LEU A 77 33.83 0.48 2.00
N ALA A 78 34.15 0.25 3.28
CA ALA A 78 33.15 0.07 4.34
C ALA A 78 32.26 1.33 4.48
N HIS A 79 32.87 2.52 4.53
CA HIS A 79 32.12 3.77 4.62
C HIS A 79 31.20 4.01 3.41
N ARG A 80 31.68 3.73 2.19
CA ARG A 80 30.85 3.76 0.96
C ARG A 80 29.72 2.74 1.01
N ASN A 81 29.96 1.52 1.52
CA ASN A 81 28.92 0.51 1.65
C ASN A 81 27.83 0.97 2.62
N ASP A 82 28.18 1.57 3.75
CA ASP A 82 27.23 2.10 4.71
C ASP A 82 26.54 3.39 4.24
N GLN A 83 27.18 4.21 3.39
CA GLN A 83 26.51 5.30 2.67
C GLN A 83 25.46 4.75 1.70
N LEU A 84 25.84 3.82 0.81
CA LEU A 84 24.95 3.18 -0.16
C LEU A 84 23.79 2.44 0.52
N ARG A 85 24.02 1.77 1.66
CA ARG A 85 22.96 1.16 2.48
C ARG A 85 21.99 2.21 3.02
N ARG A 86 22.49 3.35 3.52
CA ARG A 86 21.63 4.45 4.01
C ARG A 86 20.82 5.07 2.87
N GLU A 87 21.44 5.31 1.71
CA GLU A 87 20.75 5.80 0.51
C GLU A 87 19.69 4.81 0.01
N LEU A 88 20.00 3.51 0.01
CA LEU A 88 19.06 2.45 -0.34
C LEU A 88 17.87 2.42 0.63
N LEU A 89 18.09 2.47 1.94
CA LEU A 89 17.02 2.54 2.94
C LEU A 89 16.15 3.81 2.78
N ILE A 90 16.77 4.98 2.55
CA ILE A 90 16.05 6.24 2.29
C ILE A 90 15.24 6.15 1.00
N SER A 91 15.78 5.57 -0.06
CA SER A 91 15.07 5.41 -1.34
C SER A 91 13.89 4.44 -1.22
N GLN A 92 14.06 3.32 -0.49
CA GLN A 92 12.99 2.37 -0.19
C GLN A 92 11.88 3.02 0.63
N ALA A 93 12.22 3.79 1.68
CA ALA A 93 11.24 4.54 2.46
C ALA A 93 10.48 5.58 1.61
N ARG A 94 11.16 6.25 0.65
CA ARG A 94 10.52 7.17 -0.30
C ARG A 94 9.58 6.44 -1.26
N VAL A 95 9.98 5.28 -1.79
CA VAL A 95 9.12 4.45 -2.67
C VAL A 95 7.88 3.97 -1.90
N ALA A 96 8.04 3.50 -0.66
CA ALA A 96 6.92 3.12 0.20
C ALA A 96 5.98 4.31 0.51
N ARG A 97 6.52 5.51 0.72
CA ARG A 97 5.69 6.72 0.91
C ARG A 97 4.93 7.11 -0.36
N LEU A 98 5.54 6.97 -1.53
CA LEU A 98 4.88 7.23 -2.81
C LEU A 98 3.76 6.22 -3.08
N SER A 99 3.96 4.92 -2.81
CA SER A 99 2.90 3.93 -2.98
C SER A 99 1.72 4.17 -2.04
N THR A 100 1.94 4.58 -0.78
CA THR A 100 0.83 4.99 0.11
C THR A 100 0.06 6.19 -0.44
N VAL A 101 0.75 7.25 -0.90
CA VAL A 101 0.09 8.45 -1.43
C VAL A 101 -0.72 8.15 -2.71
N ILE A 102 -0.24 7.24 -3.56
CA ILE A 102 -0.99 6.78 -4.74
C ILE A 102 -2.26 6.02 -4.32
N ALA A 103 -2.17 5.14 -3.32
CA ALA A 103 -3.32 4.40 -2.80
C ALA A 103 -4.36 5.33 -2.14
N ASP A 104 -3.92 6.26 -1.29
CA ASP A 104 -4.77 7.25 -0.64
C ASP A 104 -5.47 8.15 -1.69
N ASN A 105 -4.75 8.58 -2.74
CA ASN A 105 -5.36 9.40 -3.81
C ASN A 105 -6.39 8.62 -4.64
N ALA A 106 -6.13 7.35 -4.95
CA ALA A 106 -7.08 6.48 -5.65
C ALA A 106 -8.34 6.24 -4.80
N ARG A 107 -8.18 6.03 -3.49
CA ARG A 107 -9.29 5.87 -2.53
C ARG A 107 -10.14 7.14 -2.42
N LEU A 108 -9.52 8.30 -2.23
CA LEU A 108 -10.24 9.58 -2.11
C LEU A 108 -11.01 9.93 -3.40
N ARG A 109 -10.47 9.59 -4.58
CA ARG A 109 -11.21 9.68 -5.85
C ARG A 109 -12.41 8.75 -5.88
N ALA A 110 -12.24 7.48 -5.50
CA ALA A 110 -13.34 6.52 -5.49
C ALA A 110 -14.46 6.90 -4.50
N LEU A 111 -14.12 7.51 -3.35
CA LEU A 111 -15.08 8.12 -2.42
C LEU A 111 -15.80 9.32 -3.07
N LEU A 112 -15.08 10.23 -3.72
CA LEU A 112 -15.67 11.37 -4.44
C LEU A 112 -16.63 10.90 -5.56
N ASP A 113 -16.25 9.87 -6.31
CA ASP A 113 -17.11 9.28 -7.34
C ASP A 113 -18.36 8.61 -6.71
N ALA A 114 -18.23 7.97 -5.54
CA ALA A 114 -19.37 7.41 -4.80
C ALA A 114 -20.35 8.49 -4.33
N ALA A 115 -19.83 9.61 -3.83
CA ALA A 115 -20.63 10.78 -3.47
C ALA A 115 -21.40 11.35 -4.67
N GLN A 116 -20.71 11.57 -5.79
CA GLN A 116 -21.29 12.14 -7.01
C GLN A 116 -22.38 11.23 -7.61
N ARG A 117 -22.17 9.91 -7.65
CA ARG A 117 -23.17 8.95 -8.13
C ARG A 117 -24.48 8.97 -7.34
N GLY A 118 -24.41 9.26 -6.03
CA GLY A 118 -25.59 9.38 -5.18
C GLY A 118 -26.34 10.70 -5.33
N GLY A 119 -25.65 11.79 -5.70
CA GLY A 119 -26.23 13.14 -5.69
C GLY A 119 -26.64 13.63 -4.29
N LEU A 120 -26.01 13.10 -3.24
CA LEU A 120 -26.36 13.35 -1.84
C LEU A 120 -25.32 14.25 -1.16
N ASP A 121 -25.77 15.02 -0.17
CA ASP A 121 -24.86 15.71 0.76
C ASP A 121 -24.14 14.63 1.61
N VAL A 122 -22.82 14.66 1.59
CA VAL A 122 -21.96 13.68 2.27
C VAL A 122 -20.85 14.36 3.04
N GLN A 123 -20.43 13.70 4.11
CA GLN A 123 -19.37 14.17 4.98
C GLN A 123 -18.31 13.08 5.12
N LEU A 124 -17.06 13.42 4.76
CA LEU A 124 -15.92 12.54 4.97
C LEU A 124 -15.60 12.45 6.46
N ALA A 125 -15.46 11.24 6.99
CA ALA A 125 -15.08 10.97 8.37
C ALA A 125 -13.95 9.92 8.40
N PRO A 126 -12.83 10.16 9.11
CA PRO A 126 -11.85 9.13 9.40
C PRO A 126 -12.41 8.03 10.30
N ILE A 127 -11.87 6.83 10.16
CA ILE A 127 -12.06 5.71 11.10
C ILE A 127 -10.95 5.76 12.14
N LEU A 128 -11.33 5.72 13.42
CA LEU A 128 -10.44 5.63 14.57
C LEU A 128 -10.14 4.18 14.97
N ASP A 129 -11.18 3.34 14.97
CA ASP A 129 -11.11 1.96 15.44
C ASP A 129 -12.09 1.04 14.71
N VAL A 130 -11.78 -0.26 14.64
CA VAL A 130 -12.54 -1.28 13.92
C VAL A 130 -12.64 -2.54 14.78
N ASP A 131 -13.85 -2.83 15.25
CA ASP A 131 -14.19 -3.94 16.13
C ASP A 131 -14.96 -4.99 15.33
N LEU A 132 -14.38 -6.19 15.21
CA LEU A 132 -14.88 -7.29 14.36
C LEU A 132 -15.14 -8.56 15.17
N ASP A 133 -15.56 -8.43 16.43
CA ASP A 133 -16.02 -9.57 17.22
C ASP A 133 -17.13 -10.34 16.47
N PRO A 134 -17.11 -11.68 16.39
CA PRO A 134 -18.15 -12.45 15.70
C PRO A 134 -19.57 -12.23 16.24
N THR A 135 -19.71 -11.74 17.47
CA THR A 135 -21.01 -11.46 18.10
C THR A 135 -21.45 -10.01 17.96
N HIS A 136 -20.54 -9.05 17.78
CA HIS A 136 -20.86 -7.63 17.66
C HIS A 136 -19.79 -6.86 16.86
N GLN A 137 -20.17 -6.28 15.72
CA GLN A 137 -19.24 -5.64 14.77
C GLN A 137 -19.53 -4.16 14.58
N ARG A 138 -18.57 -3.31 14.97
CA ARG A 138 -18.71 -1.85 14.92
C ARG A 138 -17.44 -1.13 14.48
N VAL A 139 -17.61 0.11 14.04
CA VAL A 139 -16.52 1.00 13.65
C VAL A 139 -16.70 2.34 14.36
N VAL A 140 -15.61 2.87 14.92
CA VAL A 140 -15.60 4.18 15.60
C VAL A 140 -15.07 5.23 14.63
N LEU A 141 -15.79 6.34 14.46
CA LEU A 141 -15.44 7.43 13.56
C LEU A 141 -14.95 8.67 14.31
N ASP A 142 -14.00 9.40 13.71
CA ASP A 142 -13.53 10.73 14.14
C ASP A 142 -14.50 11.84 13.67
N ALA A 143 -15.78 11.65 13.99
CA ALA A 143 -16.84 12.60 13.74
C ALA A 143 -17.97 12.37 14.75
N GLY A 144 -18.46 13.42 15.40
CA GLY A 144 -19.49 13.34 16.44
C GLY A 144 -20.58 14.40 16.31
N ALA A 145 -21.27 14.68 17.42
CA ALA A 145 -22.33 15.68 17.46
C ALA A 145 -21.85 17.10 17.05
N ARG A 146 -20.57 17.43 17.31
CA ARG A 146 -19.95 18.69 16.85
C ARG A 146 -19.92 18.83 15.33
N ASP A 147 -19.80 17.72 14.62
CA ASP A 147 -19.69 17.66 13.17
C ASP A 147 -21.04 17.38 12.49
N ALA A 148 -22.14 17.56 13.24
CA ALA A 148 -23.53 17.30 12.84
C ALA A 148 -23.84 15.84 12.45
N VAL A 149 -23.07 14.88 12.99
CA VAL A 149 -23.41 13.45 12.93
C VAL A 149 -24.69 13.18 13.73
N ARG A 150 -25.52 12.26 13.26
CA ARG A 150 -26.80 11.89 13.89
C ARG A 150 -27.00 10.39 13.89
N GLU A 151 -27.59 9.88 14.97
CA GLU A 151 -28.03 8.49 15.05
C GLU A 151 -28.94 8.13 13.88
N GLY A 152 -28.75 6.94 13.34
CA GLY A 152 -29.44 6.43 12.18
C GLY A 152 -28.90 6.90 10.82
N GLN A 153 -27.86 7.75 10.75
CA GLN A 153 -27.20 8.07 9.47
C GLN A 153 -26.56 6.83 8.83
N SER A 154 -26.71 6.68 7.52
CA SER A 154 -26.06 5.61 6.76
C SER A 154 -24.60 5.95 6.50
N VAL A 155 -23.73 4.94 6.55
CA VAL A 155 -22.29 5.07 6.33
C VAL A 155 -21.90 4.24 5.12
N ILE A 156 -21.23 4.84 4.15
CA ILE A 156 -20.73 4.18 2.94
C ILE A 156 -19.22 4.30 2.82
N ASP A 157 -18.62 3.30 2.18
CA ASP A 157 -17.25 3.31 1.66
C ASP A 157 -17.30 3.51 0.13
N ALA A 158 -16.14 3.64 -0.52
CA ALA A 158 -16.01 3.86 -1.96
C ALA A 158 -16.75 2.82 -2.83
N TYR A 159 -16.92 1.60 -2.29
CA TYR A 159 -17.46 0.44 -2.99
C TYR A 159 -18.92 0.10 -2.64
N GLY A 160 -19.46 0.58 -1.51
CA GLY A 160 -20.79 0.18 -1.05
C GLY A 160 -21.15 0.62 0.37
N LEU A 161 -22.30 0.15 0.85
CA LEU A 161 -22.78 0.36 2.22
C LEU A 161 -21.86 -0.33 3.23
N LEU A 162 -21.41 0.42 4.24
CA LEU A 162 -20.58 -0.07 5.33
C LEU A 162 -21.43 -0.40 6.57
N GLY A 163 -22.38 0.47 6.91
CA GLY A 163 -23.15 0.33 8.15
C GLY A 163 -24.09 1.51 8.44
N GLN A 164 -24.47 1.63 9.70
CA GLN A 164 -25.34 2.69 10.20
C GLN A 164 -24.83 3.22 11.55
N VAL A 165 -24.83 4.54 11.73
CA VAL A 165 -24.53 5.17 13.03
C VAL A 165 -25.57 4.75 14.06
N THR A 166 -25.15 4.10 15.14
CA THR A 166 -26.01 3.66 16.24
C THR A 166 -25.89 4.52 17.49
N HIS A 167 -24.72 5.11 17.73
CA HIS A 167 -24.50 6.02 18.86
C HIS A 167 -23.65 7.23 18.43
N VAL A 168 -23.95 8.41 18.98
CA VAL A 168 -23.20 9.65 18.68
C VAL A 168 -22.72 10.30 19.97
N GLY A 169 -21.40 10.28 20.18
CA GLY A 169 -20.72 11.05 21.21
C GLY A 169 -20.42 12.49 20.76
N THR A 170 -19.78 13.26 21.64
CA THR A 170 -19.47 14.69 21.38
C THR A 170 -18.49 14.88 20.22
N ILE A 171 -17.50 13.99 20.09
CA ILE A 171 -16.38 14.09 19.11
C ILE A 171 -16.22 12.85 18.23
N HIS A 172 -16.83 11.72 18.61
CA HIS A 172 -16.78 10.45 17.88
C HIS A 172 -18.18 9.85 17.79
N SER A 173 -18.35 8.86 16.91
CA SER A 173 -19.59 8.11 16.78
C SER A 173 -19.32 6.64 16.47
N ASP A 174 -20.24 5.78 16.89
CA ASP A 174 -20.18 4.34 16.67
C ASP A 174 -21.12 3.95 15.54
N VAL A 175 -20.61 3.10 14.64
CA VAL A 175 -21.28 2.60 13.45
C VAL A 175 -21.42 1.10 13.55
N LEU A 176 -22.65 0.59 13.57
CA LEU A 176 -22.92 -0.84 13.45
C LEU A 176 -22.70 -1.29 12.00
N LEU A 177 -21.84 -2.28 11.80
CA LEU A 177 -21.49 -2.79 10.46
C LEU A 177 -22.63 -3.63 9.88
N ILE A 178 -22.72 -3.71 8.55
CA ILE A 178 -23.74 -4.55 7.89
C ILE A 178 -23.50 -6.07 8.08
N THR A 179 -22.31 -6.48 8.49
CA THR A 179 -21.93 -7.87 8.76
C THR A 179 -22.20 -8.34 10.19
N ASP A 180 -22.62 -7.41 11.06
CA ASP A 180 -23.05 -7.67 12.43
C ASP A 180 -24.31 -8.55 12.49
N PRO A 181 -24.37 -9.59 13.35
CA PRO A 181 -25.51 -10.51 13.43
C PRO A 181 -26.87 -9.85 13.73
N ASP A 182 -26.90 -8.75 14.49
CA ASP A 182 -28.12 -8.03 14.86
C ASP A 182 -28.52 -6.98 13.81
N HIS A 183 -27.72 -6.80 12.75
CA HIS A 183 -28.00 -5.83 11.68
C HIS A 183 -28.78 -6.45 10.52
N ALA A 184 -29.97 -5.90 10.27
CA ALA A 184 -30.82 -6.21 9.12
C ALA A 184 -30.90 -5.01 8.14
N VAL A 185 -30.49 -5.21 6.88
CA VAL A 185 -30.50 -4.20 5.81
C VAL A 185 -31.57 -4.51 4.76
N PRO A 186 -32.56 -3.63 4.53
CA PRO A 186 -33.54 -3.82 3.45
C PRO A 186 -32.93 -3.61 2.06
N VAL A 187 -32.80 -4.68 1.28
CA VAL A 187 -32.11 -4.70 -0.02
C VAL A 187 -33.05 -5.03 -1.19
N ALA A 188 -32.59 -4.75 -2.41
CA ALA A 188 -33.24 -5.13 -3.65
C ALA A 188 -32.21 -5.66 -4.66
N VAL A 189 -32.59 -6.64 -5.47
CA VAL A 189 -31.76 -7.15 -6.57
C VAL A 189 -31.72 -6.11 -7.69
N ALA A 190 -30.52 -5.69 -8.11
CA ALA A 190 -30.36 -4.59 -9.06
C ALA A 190 -30.91 -4.90 -10.47
N ARG A 191 -31.00 -6.18 -10.88
CA ARG A 191 -31.55 -6.58 -12.20
C ARG A 191 -33.07 -6.34 -12.29
N ASN A 192 -33.82 -6.76 -11.28
CA ASN A 192 -35.27 -6.95 -11.38
C ASN A 192 -36.07 -6.36 -10.20
N GLY A 193 -35.41 -5.72 -9.24
CA GLY A 193 -36.05 -5.00 -8.14
C GLY A 193 -36.68 -5.89 -7.07
N VAL A 194 -36.45 -7.21 -7.08
CA VAL A 194 -36.95 -8.11 -6.02
C VAL A 194 -36.39 -7.66 -4.68
N ARG A 195 -37.26 -7.37 -3.72
CA ARG A 195 -36.91 -6.86 -2.38
C ARG A 195 -36.72 -8.01 -1.40
N LEU A 196 -35.68 -7.91 -0.59
CA LEU A 196 -35.27 -8.87 0.43
C LEU A 196 -34.72 -8.12 1.65
N VAL A 197 -34.30 -8.87 2.67
CA VAL A 197 -33.50 -8.36 3.79
C VAL A 197 -32.18 -9.14 3.82
N ALA A 198 -31.08 -8.41 3.90
CA ALA A 198 -29.76 -8.99 4.16
C ALA A 198 -29.48 -8.88 5.66
N TYR A 199 -28.94 -9.95 6.23
CA TYR A 199 -28.54 -10.07 7.63
C TYR A 199 -27.03 -10.25 7.69
N GLY A 200 -26.39 -9.66 8.69
CA GLY A 200 -25.01 -9.99 9.01
C GLY A 200 -24.87 -11.42 9.54
N THR A 201 -23.62 -11.92 9.56
CA THR A 201 -23.32 -13.30 9.95
C THR A 201 -22.21 -13.39 11.01
N GLY A 202 -21.73 -12.26 11.53
CA GLY A 202 -20.52 -12.21 12.36
C GLY A 202 -19.23 -12.40 11.56
N ARG A 203 -19.30 -12.46 10.22
CA ARG A 203 -18.14 -12.54 9.32
C ARG A 203 -18.06 -11.33 8.42
N SER A 204 -16.88 -10.71 8.37
CA SER A 204 -16.60 -9.54 7.52
C SER A 204 -16.69 -9.80 6.01
N ASP A 205 -16.74 -11.06 5.57
CA ASP A 205 -16.79 -11.47 4.17
C ASP A 205 -18.14 -12.06 3.70
N LEU A 206 -19.14 -12.16 4.60
CA LEU A 206 -20.38 -12.89 4.34
C LEU A 206 -21.63 -12.22 4.97
N LEU A 207 -22.69 -12.12 4.18
CA LEU A 207 -24.05 -11.75 4.58
C LEU A 207 -25.01 -12.88 4.18
N SER A 208 -26.07 -13.11 4.95
CA SER A 208 -27.15 -14.04 4.57
C SER A 208 -28.37 -13.28 4.05
N LEU A 209 -28.97 -13.80 2.98
CA LEU A 209 -30.30 -13.43 2.49
C LEU A 209 -31.29 -14.53 2.88
N ALA A 210 -32.08 -14.29 3.92
CA ALA A 210 -33.12 -15.22 4.37
C ALA A 210 -34.45 -15.02 3.62
N ASN A 211 -35.32 -16.03 3.69
CA ASN A 211 -36.72 -15.98 3.26
C ASN A 211 -36.94 -15.61 1.77
N ILE A 212 -36.04 -16.03 0.88
CA ILE A 212 -36.17 -15.78 -0.57
C ILE A 212 -37.29 -16.68 -1.15
N PRO A 213 -38.34 -16.13 -1.79
CA PRO A 213 -39.39 -16.97 -2.40
C PRO A 213 -38.86 -17.77 -3.59
N LEU A 214 -39.23 -19.05 -3.69
CA LEU A 214 -38.89 -19.93 -4.82
C LEU A 214 -39.35 -19.41 -6.20
N SER A 215 -40.37 -18.54 -6.23
CA SER A 215 -40.90 -17.91 -7.44
C SER A 215 -40.11 -16.67 -7.89
N SER A 216 -39.10 -16.23 -7.13
CA SER A 216 -38.32 -15.04 -7.45
C SER A 216 -37.14 -15.34 -8.40
N ASP A 217 -36.97 -14.51 -9.44
CA ASP A 217 -35.88 -14.63 -10.41
C ASP A 217 -34.55 -14.12 -9.81
N ILE A 218 -33.97 -14.86 -8.87
CA ILE A 218 -32.69 -14.50 -8.22
C ILE A 218 -31.60 -15.49 -8.63
N LYS A 219 -30.41 -14.97 -8.97
CA LYS A 219 -29.31 -15.75 -9.53
C LYS A 219 -28.00 -15.46 -8.80
N VAL A 220 -27.14 -16.46 -8.74
CA VAL A 220 -25.74 -16.28 -8.32
C VAL A 220 -25.05 -15.32 -9.29
N GLY A 221 -24.28 -14.38 -8.74
CA GLY A 221 -23.68 -13.27 -9.49
C GLY A 221 -24.48 -11.97 -9.45
N ASP A 222 -25.72 -11.99 -8.98
CA ASP A 222 -26.56 -10.79 -8.89
C ASP A 222 -26.03 -9.80 -7.87
N THR A 223 -26.01 -8.52 -8.24
CA THR A 223 -25.64 -7.42 -7.34
C THR A 223 -26.89 -6.94 -6.60
N ILE A 224 -26.79 -6.85 -5.27
CA ILE A 224 -27.85 -6.31 -4.42
C ILE A 224 -27.52 -4.87 -4.02
N VAL A 225 -28.55 -4.03 -3.99
CA VAL A 225 -28.48 -2.62 -3.61
C VAL A 225 -29.46 -2.32 -2.48
N THR A 226 -29.28 -1.21 -1.77
CA THR A 226 -30.25 -0.74 -0.77
C THR A 226 -31.61 -0.44 -1.42
N SER A 227 -32.70 -0.90 -0.80
CA SER A 227 -34.05 -0.77 -1.36
C SER A 227 -34.72 0.58 -1.11
N GLY A 228 -34.20 1.38 -0.17
CA GLY A 228 -34.87 2.58 0.36
C GLY A 228 -36.05 2.29 1.30
N LEU A 229 -36.41 1.02 1.54
CA LEU A 229 -37.56 0.64 2.35
C LEU A 229 -37.37 1.09 3.81
N GLY A 230 -38.43 1.66 4.40
CA GLY A 230 -38.41 2.22 5.75
C GLY A 230 -37.65 3.55 5.89
N GLY A 231 -37.07 4.11 4.82
CA GLY A 231 -36.38 5.41 4.85
C GLY A 231 -35.09 5.45 5.69
N ARG A 232 -34.63 4.30 6.19
CA ARG A 232 -33.44 4.15 7.05
C ARG A 232 -32.13 4.24 6.26
N PHE A 233 -32.13 3.72 5.05
CA PHE A 233 -31.03 3.80 4.09
C PHE A 233 -31.51 4.48 2.81
N PRO A 234 -30.70 5.35 2.17
CA PRO A 234 -31.02 5.84 0.83
C PRO A 234 -31.01 4.67 -0.17
N PRO A 235 -31.89 4.64 -1.18
CA PRO A 235 -31.95 3.57 -2.18
C PRO A 235 -30.76 3.61 -3.15
N GLY A 236 -30.42 2.46 -3.74
CA GLY A 236 -29.49 2.34 -4.87
C GLY A 236 -28.00 2.15 -4.53
N PHE A 237 -27.63 2.09 -3.25
CA PHE A 237 -26.24 1.86 -2.84
C PHE A 237 -25.87 0.37 -2.88
N PRO A 238 -24.74 -0.04 -3.49
CA PRO A 238 -24.31 -1.43 -3.50
C PRO A 238 -24.12 -1.98 -2.07
N VAL A 239 -24.70 -3.14 -1.80
CA VAL A 239 -24.49 -3.85 -0.52
C VAL A 239 -23.58 -5.06 -0.73
N GLY A 240 -23.74 -5.79 -1.84
CA GLY A 240 -22.94 -6.97 -2.12
C GLY A 240 -23.32 -7.70 -3.40
N ARG A 241 -22.74 -8.89 -3.60
CA ARG A 241 -23.05 -9.80 -4.71
C ARG A 241 -23.39 -11.19 -4.18
N ILE A 242 -24.46 -11.81 -4.70
CA ILE A 242 -24.86 -13.18 -4.37
C ILE A 242 -23.79 -14.15 -4.87
N ILE A 243 -23.26 -15.00 -3.99
CA ILE A 243 -22.23 -16.01 -4.30
C ILE A 243 -22.76 -17.45 -4.25
N ALA A 244 -23.82 -17.72 -3.50
CA ALA A 244 -24.51 -19.01 -3.48
C ALA A 244 -26.01 -18.82 -3.20
N LEU A 245 -26.81 -19.80 -3.61
CA LEU A 245 -28.23 -19.93 -3.29
C LEU A 245 -28.48 -21.40 -2.92
N ARG A 246 -29.14 -21.65 -1.80
CA ARG A 246 -29.47 -22.99 -1.27
C ARG A 246 -30.94 -23.03 -0.83
N PRO A 247 -31.64 -24.17 -0.92
CA PRO A 247 -32.90 -24.35 -0.19
C PRO A 247 -32.67 -24.27 1.32
N ASP A 248 -33.56 -23.58 2.02
CA ASP A 248 -33.70 -23.62 3.47
C ASP A 248 -34.14 -25.03 3.95
N GLU A 249 -34.06 -25.32 5.26
CA GLU A 249 -34.51 -26.58 5.87
C GLU A 249 -35.96 -26.92 5.51
N SER A 250 -36.83 -25.91 5.50
CA SER A 250 -38.24 -26.04 5.10
C SER A 250 -38.44 -26.41 3.62
N ARG A 251 -37.42 -26.17 2.79
CA ARG A 251 -37.45 -26.16 1.32
C ARG A 251 -38.54 -25.29 0.68
N ALA A 252 -39.22 -24.46 1.46
CA ALA A 252 -40.24 -23.50 0.98
C ALA A 252 -39.60 -22.18 0.52
N PHE A 253 -38.41 -21.87 1.03
CA PHE A 253 -37.63 -20.69 0.72
C PHE A 253 -36.21 -21.07 0.28
N LEU A 254 -35.53 -20.12 -0.34
CA LEU A 254 -34.08 -20.17 -0.52
C LEU A 254 -33.39 -19.27 0.54
N GLU A 255 -32.20 -19.66 0.92
CA GLU A 255 -31.20 -18.82 1.59
C GLU A 255 -30.09 -18.49 0.59
N GLY A 256 -29.59 -17.25 0.61
CA GLY A 256 -28.53 -16.79 -0.27
C GLY A 256 -27.30 -16.27 0.48
N ASP A 257 -26.12 -16.77 0.13
CA ASP A 257 -24.87 -16.16 0.58
C ASP A 257 -24.56 -14.93 -0.28
N VAL A 258 -24.19 -13.83 0.37
CA VAL A 258 -23.77 -12.59 -0.29
C VAL A 258 -22.39 -12.19 0.21
N ARG A 259 -21.50 -11.86 -0.72
CA ARG A 259 -20.24 -11.19 -0.41
C ARG A 259 -20.46 -9.67 -0.32
N PRO A 260 -20.10 -8.99 0.78
CA PRO A 260 -20.14 -7.53 0.88
C PRO A 260 -19.40 -6.82 -0.26
N ALA A 261 -19.90 -5.65 -0.64
CA ALA A 261 -19.22 -4.76 -1.58
C ALA A 261 -18.21 -3.83 -0.88
N ALA A 262 -18.51 -3.37 0.34
CA ALA A 262 -17.65 -2.48 1.12
C ALA A 262 -16.44 -3.19 1.73
N GLN A 263 -15.33 -2.46 1.93
CA GLN A 263 -14.10 -2.99 2.55
C GLN A 263 -14.12 -2.77 4.06
N LEU A 264 -14.93 -3.58 4.75
CA LEU A 264 -15.21 -3.50 6.18
C LEU A 264 -13.96 -3.64 7.08
N ASP A 265 -12.95 -4.37 6.62
CA ASP A 265 -11.69 -4.66 7.33
C ASP A 265 -10.54 -3.66 7.03
N ARG A 266 -10.72 -2.78 6.05
CA ARG A 266 -9.66 -1.91 5.47
C ARG A 266 -10.10 -0.46 5.27
N GLY A 267 -11.15 -0.04 5.96
CA GLY A 267 -11.58 1.35 6.00
C GLY A 267 -10.49 2.25 6.60
N ARG A 268 -10.30 3.45 6.02
CA ARG A 268 -9.52 4.56 6.58
C ARG A 268 -10.39 5.80 6.71
N GLU A 269 -11.03 6.18 5.63
CA GLU A 269 -12.08 7.19 5.61
C GLU A 269 -13.37 6.60 5.02
N VAL A 270 -14.50 7.10 5.51
CA VAL A 270 -15.86 6.74 5.07
C VAL A 270 -16.65 8.00 4.79
N LEU A 271 -17.79 7.86 4.11
CA LEU A 271 -18.73 8.96 3.91
C LEU A 271 -19.99 8.72 4.74
N LEU A 272 -20.30 9.70 5.58
CA LEU A 272 -21.57 9.83 6.27
C LEU A 272 -22.59 10.49 5.34
N LEU A 273 -23.71 9.81 5.10
CA LEU A 273 -24.79 10.31 4.26
C LEU A 273 -25.70 11.23 5.06
N ARG A 274 -25.69 12.52 4.71
CA ARG A 274 -26.62 13.48 5.30
C ARG A 274 -27.96 13.33 4.60
N THR A 275 -28.83 12.53 5.21
CA THR A 275 -30.25 12.50 4.84
C THR A 275 -30.87 13.86 5.16
N ASN A 276 -30.82 14.77 4.18
CA ASN A 276 -31.68 15.93 4.16
C ASN A 276 -33.09 15.39 3.93
N ARG A 277 -33.81 15.10 5.02
CA ARG A 277 -35.22 14.73 4.95
C ARG A 277 -35.90 15.86 4.18
N ILE A 278 -36.37 15.56 2.97
CA ILE A 278 -37.26 16.46 2.25
C ILE A 278 -38.43 16.69 3.21
N SER A 279 -38.52 17.89 3.78
CA SER A 279 -39.67 18.26 4.58
C SER A 279 -40.83 18.34 3.61
N LEU A 280 -41.61 17.26 3.49
CA LEU A 280 -42.91 17.37 2.84
C LEU A 280 -43.64 18.50 3.60
N PRO A 281 -44.16 19.52 2.89
CA PRO A 281 -44.95 20.55 3.55
C PRO A 281 -46.06 19.84 4.33
N PRO A 282 -46.36 20.27 5.57
CA PRO A 282 -47.37 19.62 6.38
C PRO A 282 -48.67 19.53 5.58
N PRO A 283 -49.39 18.40 5.63
CA PRO A 283 -50.66 18.27 4.92
C PRO A 283 -51.55 19.45 5.31
N PRO A 284 -52.25 20.09 4.36
CA PRO A 284 -53.07 21.25 4.66
C PRO A 284 -54.04 20.88 5.78
N LEU A 285 -53.97 21.64 6.88
CA LEU A 285 -54.81 21.42 8.04
C LEU A 285 -56.28 21.34 7.57
N PRO A 286 -57.06 20.34 8.03
CA PRO A 286 -58.48 20.32 7.72
C PRO A 286 -59.08 21.66 8.16
N PRO A 287 -59.95 22.29 7.34
CA PRO A 287 -60.51 23.59 7.67
C PRO A 287 -61.18 23.48 9.03
N GLN A 288 -60.72 24.28 10.00
CA GLN A 288 -61.23 24.18 11.35
C GLN A 288 -62.74 24.43 11.33
N ALA A 289 -63.50 23.42 11.73
CA ALA A 289 -64.91 23.58 11.98
C ALA A 289 -65.05 24.68 13.02
N VAL A 290 -65.61 25.81 12.61
CA VAL A 290 -65.88 26.93 13.50
C VAL A 290 -67.02 26.48 14.41
N THR A 291 -66.66 25.89 15.55
CA THR A 291 -67.63 25.43 16.56
C THR A 291 -68.24 26.66 17.25
N GLY A 292 -69.14 27.33 16.54
CA GLY A 292 -69.97 28.38 17.09
C GLY A 292 -70.77 27.80 18.25
N VAL A 293 -70.58 28.36 19.43
CA VAL A 293 -71.35 28.02 20.63
C VAL A 293 -72.74 28.64 20.51
N PRO A 294 -73.84 27.87 20.53
CA PRO A 294 -75.17 28.41 20.76
C PRO A 294 -75.50 28.28 22.25
N GLY A 295 -75.85 29.41 22.88
CA GLY A 295 -76.44 29.39 24.21
C GLY A 295 -77.84 28.75 24.19
N SER A 296 -78.24 28.23 25.34
CA SER A 296 -79.57 27.67 25.60
C SER A 296 -80.72 28.67 25.46
N VAL A 297 -81.82 28.30 24.80
CA VAL A 297 -83.23 28.46 25.29
C VAL A 297 -84.08 27.34 24.66
N GLY A 298 -85.02 26.78 25.43
CA GLY A 298 -85.81 25.60 25.09
C GLY A 298 -87.10 25.78 24.25
N ILE A 299 -87.93 24.73 24.34
CA ILE A 299 -89.39 24.65 24.14
C ILE A 299 -89.90 24.04 22.80
N ALA A 300 -90.41 22.80 22.93
CA ALA A 300 -91.60 22.14 22.31
C ALA A 300 -91.86 22.11 20.79
N GLY A 301 -92.60 21.08 20.35
CA GLY A 301 -93.42 21.12 19.12
C GLY A 301 -93.35 19.90 18.20
N GLU A 302 -94.18 18.90 18.50
CA GLU A 302 -94.97 18.01 17.63
C GLU A 302 -94.62 17.74 16.13
N GLU A 303 -94.79 16.44 15.79
CA GLU A 303 -95.35 15.85 14.55
C GLU A 303 -94.88 16.28 13.13
N GLY A 304 -94.59 15.27 12.28
CA GLY A 304 -94.43 15.49 10.83
C GLY A 304 -93.65 14.42 10.06
N VAL A 305 -94.29 13.29 9.76
CA VAL A 305 -93.83 12.30 8.75
C VAL A 305 -94.43 12.63 7.36
N PRO A 306 -94.07 11.96 6.23
CA PRO A 306 -92.81 11.34 5.76
C PRO A 306 -92.47 11.84 4.31
N VAL A 307 -91.96 10.96 3.41
CA VAL A 307 -92.09 11.02 1.92
C VAL A 307 -91.11 12.00 1.18
N THR A 308 -90.38 11.65 0.09
CA THR A 308 -90.16 10.36 -0.60
C THR A 308 -89.04 10.42 -1.67
N GLN A 309 -88.58 9.24 -2.12
CA GLN A 309 -87.97 8.86 -3.42
C GLN A 309 -86.73 9.59 -4.01
N ALA A 310 -85.73 8.77 -4.36
CA ALA A 310 -84.87 8.96 -5.54
C ALA A 310 -85.62 8.53 -6.82
N PRO A 311 -85.15 8.91 -8.03
CA PRO A 311 -84.47 7.87 -8.81
C PRO A 311 -83.30 8.32 -9.71
N THR A 312 -82.50 7.30 -10.03
CA THR A 312 -81.50 7.15 -11.09
C THR A 312 -81.87 7.74 -12.47
N ALA A 313 -80.90 8.38 -13.16
CA ALA A 313 -80.74 8.25 -14.63
C ALA A 313 -79.36 8.73 -15.11
N THR A 314 -78.66 7.88 -15.87
CA THR A 314 -77.63 8.28 -16.86
C THR A 314 -78.31 8.31 -18.24
N PRO A 315 -77.91 9.19 -19.18
CA PRO A 315 -77.32 8.64 -20.40
C PRO A 315 -76.16 9.47 -21.00
N ALA A 316 -75.54 8.87 -22.02
CA ALA A 316 -74.24 9.20 -22.61
C ALA A 316 -74.20 10.37 -23.62
N ASN A 317 -72.96 10.76 -23.94
CA ASN A 317 -72.45 11.32 -25.21
C ASN A 317 -72.94 12.70 -25.70
N THR A 318 -71.97 13.56 -26.06
CA THR A 318 -71.70 13.98 -27.45
C THR A 318 -70.25 14.47 -27.57
N ALA A 319 -69.60 14.22 -28.70
CA ALA A 319 -68.20 14.59 -28.96
C ALA A 319 -68.07 15.99 -29.59
N THR A 320 -66.90 16.62 -29.43
CA THR A 320 -66.40 17.63 -30.39
C THR A 320 -64.91 17.44 -30.67
N SER A 321 -64.59 17.42 -31.95
CA SER A 321 -63.28 17.32 -32.58
C SER A 321 -62.27 18.42 -32.22
N ASN A 322 -60.98 18.11 -32.32
CA ASN A 322 -60.07 18.99 -33.09
C ASN A 322 -58.92 18.23 -33.78
N LYS A 323 -58.39 18.83 -34.85
CA LYS A 323 -57.67 18.17 -35.94
C LYS A 323 -56.24 18.70 -36.10
N THR A 324 -55.32 17.82 -36.52
CA THR A 324 -53.91 18.06 -36.89
C THR A 324 -53.74 19.10 -38.02
N PRO A 325 -52.54 19.70 -38.23
CA PRO A 325 -51.52 19.01 -39.05
C PRO A 325 -50.04 19.23 -38.67
N ALA A 326 -49.21 18.25 -39.00
CA ALA A 326 -47.77 18.42 -39.29
C ALA A 326 -47.57 18.65 -40.82
N PRO A 327 -46.44 19.23 -41.30
CA PRO A 327 -45.20 18.46 -41.54
C PRO A 327 -43.94 19.31 -41.17
N ALA A 328 -42.68 19.10 -41.60
CA ALA A 328 -42.04 18.18 -42.56
C ALA A 328 -40.55 17.92 -42.19
N SER A 329 -39.92 16.90 -42.81
CA SER A 329 -38.45 16.72 -42.86
C SER A 329 -37.86 17.32 -44.15
N PRO A 330 -36.53 17.52 -44.21
CA PRO A 330 -35.79 17.17 -45.43
C PRO A 330 -34.44 16.46 -45.20
N GLN A 331 -33.96 15.78 -46.25
CA GLN A 331 -32.75 14.95 -46.28
C GLN A 331 -31.93 15.20 -47.57
N ARG A 332 -30.63 15.52 -47.44
CA ARG A 332 -29.50 15.38 -48.42
C ARG A 332 -28.27 16.13 -47.86
N ALA A 333 -27.00 15.90 -48.25
CA ALA A 333 -26.35 14.94 -49.17
C ALA A 333 -24.95 14.63 -48.59
N ALA A 334 -24.42 13.40 -48.64
CA ALA A 334 -23.54 12.89 -49.71
C ALA A 334 -22.47 13.89 -50.23
N ALA A 335 -21.23 13.72 -49.78
CA ALA A 335 -20.02 14.19 -50.47
C ALA A 335 -18.88 13.18 -50.23
N SER A 336 -18.32 12.64 -51.31
CA SER A 336 -17.21 11.68 -51.30
C SER A 336 -16.03 12.26 -52.10
N THR A 337 -14.88 12.44 -51.47
CA THR A 337 -13.62 12.71 -52.19
C THR A 337 -12.45 11.97 -51.55
N THR A 338 -11.70 11.29 -52.41
CA THR A 338 -10.47 10.54 -52.16
C THR A 338 -9.26 11.45 -51.90
N SER A 339 -8.30 11.02 -51.05
CA SER A 339 -6.95 10.60 -51.51
C SER A 339 -5.85 10.66 -50.41
N LYS A 340 -4.83 9.80 -50.62
CA LYS A 340 -3.45 9.79 -50.06
C LYS A 340 -3.17 9.35 -48.61
N THR A 341 -2.76 8.08 -48.53
CA THR A 341 -1.58 7.54 -47.80
C THR A 341 -0.33 8.43 -47.97
N PRO A 342 0.63 8.47 -47.01
CA PRO A 342 1.57 7.35 -46.73
C PRO A 342 1.61 6.97 -45.23
N ASN A 343 1.61 5.70 -44.83
CA ASN A 343 2.73 4.73 -44.86
C ASN A 343 4.00 5.16 -44.09
N ALA A 344 4.03 4.85 -42.80
CA ALA A 344 5.22 4.60 -41.99
C ALA A 344 4.82 3.50 -40.98
N ALA A 345 5.21 2.24 -41.19
CA ALA A 345 6.53 1.70 -40.83
C ALA A 345 6.74 1.57 -39.30
N SER A 346 6.06 0.59 -38.74
CA SER A 346 6.54 -0.39 -37.75
C SER A 346 7.84 -0.08 -36.98
N SER A 347 7.73 0.12 -35.66
CA SER A 347 8.84 -0.08 -34.71
C SER A 347 8.33 -0.57 -33.35
N GLN A 348 8.11 -1.88 -33.26
CA GLN A 348 7.78 -2.59 -32.03
C GLN A 348 9.07 -2.82 -31.21
N PRO A 349 9.17 -2.38 -29.95
CA PRO A 349 10.32 -2.70 -29.10
C PRO A 349 10.34 -4.19 -28.75
N ALA A 350 11.50 -4.83 -28.91
CA ALA A 350 11.68 -6.26 -28.72
C ALA A 350 11.57 -6.70 -27.25
N ALA A 351 10.95 -7.85 -27.02
CA ALA A 351 11.07 -8.58 -25.76
C ALA A 351 12.48 -9.19 -25.62
N PRO A 352 13.06 -9.25 -24.41
CA PRO A 352 14.36 -9.89 -24.20
C PRO A 352 14.28 -11.42 -24.37
N PRO A 353 15.34 -12.08 -24.87
CA PRO A 353 15.32 -13.51 -25.17
C PRO A 353 15.30 -14.38 -23.91
N ALA A 354 14.61 -15.53 -24.01
CA ALA A 354 14.56 -16.53 -22.96
C ALA A 354 15.92 -17.18 -22.69
N ALA A 355 16.24 -17.39 -21.41
CA ALA A 355 17.41 -18.16 -21.00
C ALA A 355 17.21 -19.67 -21.27
N PRO A 356 18.27 -20.43 -21.59
CA PRO A 356 18.17 -21.87 -21.81
C PRO A 356 17.94 -22.62 -20.49
N SER A 357 17.02 -23.58 -20.51
CA SER A 357 16.74 -24.46 -19.38
C SER A 357 17.96 -25.30 -18.99
N PRO A 358 18.39 -25.33 -17.72
CA PRO A 358 19.39 -26.29 -17.27
C PRO A 358 18.78 -27.70 -17.24
N THR A 359 19.52 -28.65 -17.81
CA THR A 359 19.28 -30.10 -17.72
C THR A 359 19.09 -30.57 -16.28
N GLY A 360 18.18 -31.52 -16.08
CA GLY A 360 17.84 -32.01 -14.74
C GLY A 360 18.98 -32.75 -14.05
N THR A 361 19.09 -32.53 -12.73
CA THR A 361 19.88 -33.36 -11.83
C THR A 361 19.04 -33.62 -10.58
N THR A 362 18.59 -34.85 -10.41
CA THR A 362 17.76 -35.30 -9.28
C THR A 362 18.54 -35.26 -7.97
N PRO A 363 18.11 -34.53 -6.93
CA PRO A 363 18.55 -34.76 -5.56
C PRO A 363 17.80 -35.97 -5.00
N ALA A 364 18.53 -36.97 -4.49
CA ALA A 364 17.93 -38.13 -3.85
C ALA A 364 17.22 -37.73 -2.55
N ASN A 365 16.00 -38.23 -2.37
CA ASN A 365 15.20 -38.05 -1.15
C ASN A 365 15.78 -38.93 -0.02
N PRO A 366 16.07 -38.42 1.18
CA PRO A 366 16.51 -39.25 2.30
C PRO A 366 15.36 -40.14 2.82
N PRO A 367 15.62 -41.37 3.28
CA PRO A 367 14.58 -42.29 3.74
C PRO A 367 13.99 -41.87 5.10
N SER A 368 12.66 -41.94 5.21
CA SER A 368 11.96 -41.83 6.49
C SER A 368 12.31 -42.99 7.43
N PRO A 369 12.54 -42.75 8.74
CA PRO A 369 12.76 -43.83 9.69
C PRO A 369 11.46 -44.60 9.96
N SER A 370 11.57 -45.93 9.96
CA SER A 370 10.49 -46.87 10.26
C SER A 370 10.18 -46.94 11.76
N THR A 371 8.90 -46.73 12.13
CA THR A 371 8.40 -47.04 13.48
C THR A 371 8.13 -48.55 13.62
N PRO A 372 8.67 -49.25 14.62
CA PRO A 372 8.31 -50.64 14.90
C PRO A 372 7.00 -50.74 15.71
N PRO A 373 6.31 -51.89 15.67
CA PRO A 373 5.10 -52.12 16.48
C PRO A 373 5.45 -52.71 17.85
N GLU A 374 4.87 -52.15 18.92
CA GLU A 374 4.62 -52.89 20.15
C GLU A 374 3.15 -52.76 20.52
N GLY A 375 2.56 -53.88 20.93
CA GLY A 375 1.24 -53.91 21.53
C GLY A 375 1.31 -54.60 22.89
N ARG A 376 0.71 -53.96 23.90
CA ARG A 376 0.06 -54.63 25.02
C ARG A 376 -0.91 -53.68 25.73
#